data_AF-A0AAD9XHQ3-F1
#
_entry.id   AF-A0AAD9XHQ3-F1
#
_cell.length_a   1.000
_cell.length_b   1.000
_cell.length_c   1.000
_cell.angle_alpha   90.00
_cell.angle_beta   90.00
_cell.angle_gamma   90.00
#
_symmetry.space_group_name_H-M   'P 1'
#
loop_
_entity.id
_entity.type
_entity.pdbx_description
1 polymer ?
#
loop_
_entity_poly.entity_id
_entity_poly.type
_entity_poly.pdbx_seq_one_letter_code
_entity_poly.pdbx_strand_id
1 'polypeptide(L)' 'MPSHKTFIIKKKLAKKMRQNRPIPHWIRMRTDNTIRFVSSVIYRFVLEINRESNLST' A
#
# COMPACT_ATOMS: atom_id res chain seq x y z
N MET A 1 7.62 23.84 -2.10
CA MET A 1 8.54 23.19 -3.07
C MET A 1 8.28 21.68 -3.05
N PRO A 2 8.10 20.99 -4.18
CA PRO A 2 8.03 19.53 -4.17
C PRO A 2 9.37 18.92 -3.71
N SER A 3 9.33 17.88 -2.88
CA SER A 3 10.53 17.19 -2.39
C SER A 3 11.32 16.60 -3.57
N HIS A 4 12.63 16.87 -3.62
CA HIS A 4 13.51 16.40 -4.68
C HIS A 4 13.85 14.91 -4.48
N LYS A 5 12.95 14.04 -4.94
CA LYS A 5 13.07 12.58 -4.83
C LYS A 5 13.73 11.97 -6.07
N THR A 6 14.59 10.98 -5.85
CA THR A 6 15.20 10.19 -6.94
C THR A 6 14.14 9.39 -7.72
N PHE A 7 14.44 9.05 -8.97
CA PHE A 7 13.54 8.28 -9.85
C PHE A 7 13.13 6.92 -9.27
N ILE A 8 14.07 6.25 -8.57
CA ILE A 8 13.83 4.96 -7.92
C ILE A 8 12.76 5.09 -6.82
N ILE A 9 12.85 6.15 -6.01
CA ILE A 9 11.89 6.42 -4.93
C ILE A 9 10.51 6.71 -5.52
N LYS A 10 10.42 7.51 -6.59
CA LYS A 10 9.17 7.81 -7.29
C LYS A 10 8.50 6.54 -7.84
N LYS A 11 9.28 5.63 -8.43
CA LYS A 11 8.79 4.33 -8.92
C LYS A 11 8.25 3.45 -7.79
N LYS A 12 8.94 3.41 -6.65
CA LYS A 12 8.49 2.68 -5.45
C LYS A 12 7.17 3.25 -4.93
N LEU A 13 7.09 4.58 -4.75
CA LEU A 13 5.88 5.25 -4.27
C LEU A 13 4.68 5.00 -5.20
N ALA A 14 4.87 5.11 -6.51
CA ALA A 14 3.81 4.81 -7.48
C ALA A 14 3.34 3.34 -7.47
N LYS A 15 4.23 2.39 -7.15
CA LYS A 15 3.83 0.97 -6.95
C LYS A 15 3.01 0.82 -5.66
N LYS A 16 3.46 1.42 -4.56
CA LYS A 16 2.78 1.39 -3.26
C LYS A 16 1.37 1.99 -3.34
N MET A 17 1.21 3.13 -4.02
CA MET A 17 -0.11 3.73 -4.26
C MET A 17 -1.07 2.80 -5.01
N ARG A 18 -0.58 2.04 -6.00
CA ARG A 18 -1.41 1.07 -6.75
C ARG A 18 -1.80 -0.15 -5.93
N GLN A 19 -0.99 -0.53 -4.94
CA GLN A 19 -1.26 -1.67 -4.05
C GLN A 19 -2.28 -1.33 -2.95
N ASN A 20 -2.45 -0.05 -2.61
CA ASN A 20 -3.45 0.42 -1.66
C ASN A 20 -4.86 0.49 -2.28
N ARG A 21 -5.35 -0.65 -2.81
CA ARG A 21 -6.70 -0.79 -3.37
C ARG A 21 -7.48 -1.81 -2.55
N PRO A 22 -8.80 -1.60 -2.33
CA PRO A 22 -9.61 -2.55 -1.57
C PRO A 22 -9.73 -3.89 -2.30
N ILE A 23 -9.79 -4.97 -1.53
CA ILE A 23 -9.92 -6.34 -2.05
C ILE A 23 -11.30 -6.49 -2.74
N PRO A 24 -11.34 -6.94 -4.02
CA PRO A 24 -12.59 -7.18 -4.76
C PRO A 24 -13.54 -8.15 -4.05
N HIS A 25 -14.85 -7.89 -4.18
CA HIS A 25 -15.89 -8.66 -3.50
C HIS A 25 -15.90 -10.15 -3.90
N TRP A 26 -15.75 -10.47 -5.19
CA TRP A 26 -15.73 -11.85 -5.68
C TRP A 26 -14.58 -12.69 -5.12
N ILE A 27 -13.46 -12.06 -4.74
CA ILE A 27 -12.37 -12.77 -4.05
C ILE A 27 -12.86 -13.24 -2.70
N ARG A 28 -13.58 -12.41 -1.94
CA ARG A 28 -14.13 -12.77 -0.62
C ARG A 28 -15.12 -13.93 -0.69
N MET A 29 -15.78 -14.13 -1.83
CA MET A 29 -16.77 -15.18 -2.04
C MET A 29 -16.16 -16.55 -2.37
N ARG A 30 -14.85 -16.66 -2.65
CA ARG A 30 -14.22 -17.99 -2.87
C ARG A 30 -14.17 -18.79 -1.56
N THR A 31 -14.38 -20.09 -1.66
CA THR A 31 -14.15 -21.06 -0.56
C THR A 31 -12.63 -21.13 -0.27
N ASP A 32 -12.24 -21.42 0.98
CA ASP A 32 -10.84 -21.48 1.46
C ASP A 32 -10.04 -20.16 1.52
N ASN A 33 -10.71 -19.00 1.67
CA ASN A 33 -10.02 -17.74 1.92
C ASN A 33 -9.77 -17.46 3.41
N THR A 34 -8.51 -17.21 3.75
CA THR A 34 -8.04 -16.71 5.07
C THR A 34 -8.18 -15.19 5.23
N ILE A 35 -8.54 -14.48 4.16
CA ILE A 35 -8.54 -13.01 4.06
C ILE A 35 -9.95 -12.47 4.41
N ARG A 36 -10.45 -12.74 5.62
CA ARG A 36 -11.84 -12.42 6.01
C ARG A 36 -12.00 -11.09 6.75
N PHE A 37 -11.04 -10.74 7.61
CA PHE A 37 -10.97 -9.43 8.28
C PHE A 37 -9.81 -8.65 7.68
N VAL A 38 -10.05 -7.36 7.37
CA VAL A 38 -9.15 -6.45 6.64
C VAL A 38 -7.69 -6.84 6.85
N SER A 39 -7.09 -7.40 5.79
CA SER A 39 -5.76 -7.98 5.84
C SER A 39 -4.82 -6.99 6.51
N SER A 40 -4.23 -7.37 7.64
CA SER A 40 -3.21 -6.60 8.38
C SER A 40 -2.12 -6.05 7.44
N VAL A 41 -1.93 -6.68 6.28
CA VAL A 41 -1.11 -6.23 5.16
C VAL A 41 -1.49 -4.83 4.65
N ILE A 42 -2.78 -4.50 4.48
CA ILE A 42 -3.19 -3.16 4.01
C ILE A 42 -2.88 -2.10 5.07
N TYR A 43 -3.15 -2.37 6.35
CA TYR A 43 -2.80 -1.43 7.43
C TYR A 43 -1.30 -1.24 7.57
N ARG A 44 -0.50 -2.31 7.45
CA ARG A 44 0.97 -2.21 7.41
C ARG A 44 1.44 -1.39 6.22
N PHE A 45 0.86 -1.58 5.04
CA PHE A 45 1.24 -0.81 3.84
C PHE A 45 0.91 0.68 3.97
N VAL A 46 -0.25 1.03 4.52
CA VAL A 46 -0.63 2.43 4.77
C VAL A 46 0.31 3.08 5.79
N LEU A 47 0.65 2.36 6.88
CA LEU A 47 1.60 2.86 7.88
C LEU A 47 3.03 3.03 7.33
N GLU A 48 3.49 2.10 6.49
CA GLU A 48 4.82 2.17 5.86
C GLU A 48 4.94 3.36 4.90
N ILE A 49 3.89 3.65 4.10
CA ILE A 49 3.87 4.83 3.22
C ILE A 49 3.96 6.12 4.05
N ASN A 50 3.21 6.21 5.15
CA ASN A 50 3.25 7.37 6.04
C ASN A 50 4.58 7.49 6.79
N ARG A 51 5.29 6.38 7.05
CA ARG A 51 6.64 6.40 7.65
C ARG A 51 7.69 6.87 6.65
N GLU A 52 7.67 6.34 5.42
CA GLU A 52 8.63 6.70 4.35
C GLU A 52 8.46 8.15 3.86
N SER A 53 7.26 8.72 3.93
CA SER A 53 7.03 10.14 3.60
C SER A 53 7.69 11.10 4.60
N ASN A 54 7.70 10.76 5.89
CA ASN A 54 8.24 11.61 6.96
C ASN A 54 9.77 11.56 7.10
N LEU A 55 10.43 10.56 6.50
CA LEU A 55 11.90 10.39 6.51
C LEU A 55 12.62 11.10 5.35
N SER A 56 11.89 11.88 4.54
CA SER A 56 12.38 12.41 3.26
C SER A 56 12.47 13.94 3.20
N THR A 57 12.62 14.56 4.38
CA THR A 57 12.95 15.98 4.57
C THR A 57 14.46 16.12 4.75
#